data_AF-A0A382TW08-F1
#
_entry.id   AF-A0A382TW08-F1
#
_cell.length_a   1.000
_cell.length_b   1.000
_cell.length_c   1.000
_cell.angle_alpha   90.00
_cell.angle_beta   90.00
_cell.angle_gamma   90.00
#
_symmetry.space_group_name_H-M   'P 1'
#
loop_
_entity.id
_entity.type
_entity.pdbx_description
1 polymer ?
#
loop_
_entity_poly.entity_id
_entity_poly.type
_entity_poly.pdbx_seq_one_letter_code
_entity_poly.pdbx_strand_id
1 'polypeptide(L)'
;MGVYQKEWKNLLSPELEVGYSARRMFEYLGDSHISSLIHQASNNGFIAELADSPDVSFDWHSSMIGKIVGHPTLGGVLSLVNPLLARMAKSPGLAGMVFPDQLVAVESEVTMEETGTPV
;
A
#
# COMPACT_ATOMS: atom_id res chain seq x y z
N MET A 1 -16.75 -20.25 5.56
CA MET A 1 -16.93 -19.21 4.52
C MET A 1 -17.21 -19.87 3.17
N GLY A 2 -18.12 -19.34 2.36
CA GLY A 2 -18.35 -19.84 1.00
C GLY A 2 -17.17 -19.53 0.07
N VAL A 3 -17.00 -20.34 -0.99
CA VAL A 3 -15.90 -20.21 -1.97
C VAL A 3 -15.82 -18.80 -2.55
N TYR A 4 -16.96 -18.24 -2.97
CA TYR A 4 -17.05 -16.85 -3.45
C TYR A 4 -16.42 -15.85 -2.49
N GLN A 5 -16.80 -15.91 -1.21
CA GLN A 5 -16.30 -14.96 -0.22
C GLN A 5 -14.79 -15.12 0.01
N LYS A 6 -14.26 -16.34 -0.07
CA LYS A 6 -12.82 -16.58 0.04
C LYS A 6 -12.08 -15.97 -1.14
N GLU A 7 -12.55 -16.18 -2.36
CA GLU A 7 -11.92 -15.61 -3.55
C GLU A 7 -11.99 -14.08 -3.57
N TRP A 8 -13.13 -13.49 -3.23
CA TRP A 8 -13.25 -12.04 -3.13
C TRP A 8 -12.35 -11.45 -2.06
N LYS A 9 -12.23 -12.10 -0.89
CA LYS A 9 -11.30 -11.68 0.14
C LYS A 9 -9.85 -11.73 -0.37
N ASN A 10 -9.48 -12.81 -1.06
CA ASN A 10 -8.13 -12.95 -1.61
C ASN A 10 -7.77 -11.85 -2.63
N LEU A 11 -8.74 -11.40 -3.43
CA LEU A 11 -8.53 -10.33 -4.42
C LEU A 11 -8.57 -8.93 -3.81
N LEU A 12 -9.52 -8.65 -2.90
CA LEU A 12 -9.74 -7.31 -2.37
C LEU A 12 -8.83 -6.95 -1.19
N SER A 13 -8.47 -7.92 -0.33
CA SER A 13 -7.64 -7.61 0.85
C SER A 13 -6.32 -6.93 0.48
N PRO A 14 -5.55 -7.42 -0.51
CA PRO A 14 -4.35 -6.73 -0.98
C PRO A 14 -4.60 -5.29 -1.47
N GLU A 15 -5.66 -5.10 -2.25
CA GLU A 15 -6.01 -3.78 -2.80
C GLU A 15 -6.33 -2.77 -1.69
N LEU A 16 -7.13 -3.20 -0.70
CA LEU A 16 -7.50 -2.39 0.46
C LEU A 16 -6.29 -2.03 1.33
N GLU A 17 -5.39 -2.97 1.57
CA GLU A 17 -4.17 -2.74 2.36
C GLU A 17 -3.26 -1.69 1.69
N VAL A 18 -3.07 -1.79 0.37
CA VAL A 18 -2.29 -0.82 -0.39
C VAL A 18 -2.98 0.54 -0.41
N GLY A 19 -4.29 0.59 -0.66
CA GLY A 19 -5.06 1.84 -0.66
C GLY A 19 -5.05 2.55 0.69
N TYR A 20 -5.22 1.80 1.79
CA TYR A 20 -5.15 2.34 3.15
C TYR A 20 -3.76 2.89 3.48
N SER A 21 -2.72 2.15 3.08
CA SER A 21 -1.33 2.57 3.26
C SER A 21 -1.05 3.85 2.47
N ALA A 22 -1.47 3.91 1.21
CA ALA A 22 -1.31 5.10 0.36
C ALA A 22 -2.01 6.32 0.94
N ARG A 23 -3.23 6.16 1.46
CA ARG A 23 -3.94 7.24 2.14
C ARG A 23 -3.13 7.78 3.32
N ARG A 24 -2.63 6.90 4.18
CA ARG A 24 -1.82 7.30 5.33
C ARG A 24 -0.53 7.99 4.89
N MET A 25 0.11 7.53 3.81
CA MET A 25 1.27 8.22 3.26
C MET A 25 0.92 9.65 2.83
N PHE A 26 -0.20 9.81 2.12
CA PHE A 26 -0.66 11.12 1.63
C PHE A 26 -0.95 12.09 2.78
N GLU A 27 -1.48 11.61 3.91
CA GLU A 27 -1.72 12.44 5.10
C GLU A 27 -0.43 13.03 5.70
N TYR A 28 0.75 12.45 5.43
CA TYR A 28 2.04 13.03 5.82
C TYR A 28 2.63 14.01 4.78
N LEU A 29 2.04 14.10 3.58
CA LEU A 29 2.53 15.00 2.53
C LEU A 29 1.90 16.39 2.67
N GLY A 30 2.71 17.36 3.10
CA GLY A 30 2.39 18.78 2.95
C GLY A 30 2.47 19.28 1.50
N ASP A 31 1.94 20.49 1.26
CA ASP A 31 1.82 21.12 -0.07
C ASP A 31 3.14 21.18 -0.85
N SER A 32 4.26 21.47 -0.17
CA SER A 32 5.59 21.53 -0.81
C SER A 32 6.06 20.16 -1.30
N HIS A 33 5.73 19.09 -0.58
CA HIS A 33 6.05 17.72 -0.98
C HIS A 33 5.20 17.30 -2.17
N ILE A 34 3.90 17.63 -2.16
CA ILE A 34 2.98 17.36 -3.28
C ILE A 34 3.46 18.10 -4.53
N SER A 35 3.81 19.39 -4.40
CA SER A 35 4.35 20.19 -5.50
C SER A 35 5.64 19.58 -6.06
N SER A 36 6.58 19.16 -5.19
CA SER A 36 7.81 18.50 -5.60
C SER A 36 7.56 17.19 -6.36
N LEU A 37 6.62 16.36 -5.90
CA LEU A 37 6.24 15.12 -6.58
C LEU A 37 5.67 15.39 -7.98
N ILE A 38 4.76 16.37 -8.12
CA ILE A 38 4.15 16.73 -9.41
C ILE A 38 5.22 17.28 -10.37
N HIS A 39 6.09 18.18 -9.89
CA HIS A 39 7.18 18.72 -10.69
C HIS A 39 8.13 17.63 -11.16
N GLN A 40 8.51 16.71 -10.27
CA GLN A 40 9.40 15.61 -10.65
C GLN A 40 8.74 14.68 -11.65
N ALA A 41 7.48 14.29 -11.43
CA ALA A 41 6.72 13.43 -12.34
C ALA A 41 6.54 14.05 -13.73
N SER A 42 6.41 15.37 -13.79
CA SER A 42 6.27 16.10 -15.07
C SER A 42 7.60 16.20 -15.81
N ASN A 43 8.69 16.48 -15.08
CA ASN A 43 10.02 16.69 -15.67
C ASN A 43 10.72 15.40 -16.12
N ASN A 44 10.36 14.26 -15.52
CA ASN A 44 10.96 12.96 -15.83
C ASN A 44 10.14 12.12 -16.82
N GLY A 45 9.03 12.65 -17.34
CA GLY A 45 8.15 11.94 -18.28
C GLY A 45 7.27 10.86 -17.64
N PHE A 46 7.28 10.73 -16.31
CA PHE A 46 6.50 9.70 -15.60
C PHE A 46 5.00 9.87 -15.80
N ILE A 47 4.50 11.10 -15.99
CA ILE A 47 3.07 11.31 -16.32
C ILE A 47 2.68 10.63 -17.64
N ALA A 48 3.55 10.69 -18.66
CA ALA A 48 3.31 10.03 -19.94
C ALA A 48 3.48 8.52 -19.83
N GLU A 49 4.54 8.07 -19.15
CA GLU A 49 4.75 6.64 -18.83
C GLU A 49 3.53 6.04 -18.12
N LEU A 50 2.96 6.78 -17.19
CA LEU A 50 1.79 6.35 -16.44
C LEU A 50 0.54 6.31 -17.31
N ALA A 51 0.32 7.31 -18.16
CA ALA A 51 -0.83 7.35 -19.07
C ALA A 51 -0.81 6.19 -20.10
N ASP A 52 0.39 5.81 -20.56
CA ASP A 52 0.59 4.74 -21.53
C ASP A 52 0.74 3.35 -20.88
N SER A 53 0.76 3.29 -19.54
CA SER A 53 1.01 2.04 -18.82
C SER A 53 -0.21 1.11 -18.86
N PRO A 54 -0.05 -0.15 -19.32
CA PRO A 54 -1.14 -1.14 -19.31
C PRO A 54 -1.55 -1.55 -17.89
N ASP A 55 -0.75 -1.22 -16.88
CA ASP A 55 -0.98 -1.57 -15.48
C ASP A 55 -1.81 -0.52 -14.72
N VAL A 56 -2.34 0.50 -15.42
CA VAL A 56 -3.25 1.48 -14.82
C VAL A 56 -4.69 1.02 -14.99
N SER A 57 -5.30 0.60 -13.88
CA SER A 57 -6.73 0.35 -13.78
C SER A 57 -7.31 1.20 -12.67
N PHE A 58 -8.49 1.77 -12.90
CA PHE A 58 -9.20 2.56 -11.89
C PHE A 58 -9.65 1.69 -10.71
N ASP A 59 -10.20 0.51 -11.02
CA ASP A 59 -10.71 -0.44 -10.03
C ASP A 59 -9.57 -1.20 -9.31
N TRP A 60 -8.41 -1.35 -9.96
CA TRP A 60 -7.23 -2.06 -9.45
C TRP A 60 -6.00 -1.14 -9.52
N HIS A 61 -5.90 -0.23 -8.56
CA HIS A 61 -4.91 0.85 -8.55
C HIS A 61 -3.68 0.56 -7.68
N SER A 62 -3.65 -0.54 -6.91
CA SER A 62 -2.50 -0.95 -6.10
C SER A 62 -1.20 -1.06 -6.90
N SER A 63 -1.27 -1.57 -8.13
CA SER A 63 -0.14 -1.65 -9.06
C SER A 63 0.42 -0.26 -9.39
N MET A 64 -0.46 0.70 -9.70
CA MET A 64 -0.07 2.08 -9.97
C MET A 64 0.57 2.76 -8.76
N ILE A 65 0.01 2.55 -7.56
CA ILE A 65 0.60 3.05 -6.31
C ILE A 65 2.01 2.47 -6.12
N GLY A 66 2.18 1.16 -6.35
CA GLY A 66 3.47 0.49 -6.28
C GLY A 66 4.49 1.10 -7.23
N LYS A 67 4.11 1.41 -8.48
CA LYS A 67 4.98 2.08 -9.45
C LYS A 67 5.42 3.46 -8.98
N ILE A 68 4.51 4.27 -8.44
CA ILE A 68 4.83 5.62 -7.94
C ILE A 68 5.83 5.54 -6.78
N VAL A 69 5.57 4.66 -5.81
CA VAL A 69 6.41 4.51 -4.60
C VAL A 69 7.77 3.90 -4.92
N GLY A 70 7.81 2.96 -5.86
CA GLY A 70 9.05 2.31 -6.33
C GLY A 70 9.84 3.15 -7.34
N HIS A 71 9.28 4.24 -7.88
CA HIS A 71 9.97 5.07 -8.86
C HIS A 71 11.19 5.75 -8.20
N PRO A 72 12.41 5.64 -8.76
CA PRO A 72 13.62 6.13 -8.09
C PRO A 72 13.58 7.60 -7.69
N THR A 73 12.97 8.47 -8.50
CA THR A 73 12.85 9.90 -8.19
C THR A 73 11.70 10.19 -7.23
N LEU A 74 10.51 9.64 -7.48
CA LEU A 74 9.31 9.94 -6.69
C LEU A 74 9.37 9.25 -5.33
N GLY A 75 9.74 7.97 -5.30
CA GLY A 75 10.07 7.24 -4.07
C GLY A 75 11.21 7.90 -3.29
N GLY A 76 12.18 8.48 -3.99
CA GLY A 76 13.20 9.35 -3.39
C GLY A 76 12.57 10.49 -2.60
N VAL A 77 11.71 11.31 -3.22
CA VAL A 77 11.01 12.41 -2.53
C VAL A 77 10.19 11.91 -1.36
N LEU A 78 9.42 10.83 -1.54
CA LEU A 78 8.62 10.23 -0.48
C LEU A 78 9.48 9.82 0.71
N SER A 79 10.67 9.27 0.45
CA SER A 79 11.60 8.85 1.51
C SER A 79 12.15 10.01 2.34
N LEU A 80 12.24 11.23 1.78
CA LEU A 80 12.67 12.42 2.51
C LEU A 80 11.58 12.95 3.47
N VAL A 81 10.31 12.63 3.22
CA VAL A 81 9.21 13.14 4.05
C VAL A 81 9.13 12.40 5.39
N ASN A 82 9.31 11.07 5.38
CA ASN A 82 9.24 10.27 6.60
C ASN A 82 10.01 8.94 6.46
N PRO A 83 10.82 8.52 7.46
CA PRO A 83 11.53 7.23 7.44
C PRO A 83 10.63 6.00 7.26
N LEU A 84 9.35 6.07 7.62
CA LEU A 84 8.37 5.02 7.33
C LEU A 84 8.09 4.90 5.83
N LEU A 85 8.03 6.02 5.10
CA LEU A 85 7.87 6.05 3.65
C LEU A 85 9.12 5.56 2.93
N ALA A 86 10.30 5.79 3.51
CA ALA A 86 11.56 5.24 3.00
C ALA A 86 11.60 3.70 3.02
N ARG A 87 10.97 3.06 4.03
CA ARG A 87 10.81 1.59 4.05
C ARG A 87 9.90 1.10 2.93
N MET A 88 8.83 1.84 2.61
CA MET A 88 7.90 1.50 1.54
C MET A 88 8.56 1.64 0.15
N ALA A 89 9.34 2.70 -0.06
CA ALA A 89 10.11 2.88 -1.29
C ALA A 89 11.17 1.78 -1.51
N LYS A 90 11.73 1.20 -0.43
CA LYS A 90 12.76 0.15 -0.49
C LYS A 90 12.20 -1.27 -0.61
N SER A 91 10.94 -1.49 -0.24
CA SER A 91 10.26 -2.79 -0.34
C SER A 91 8.97 -2.62 -1.15
N PRO A 92 9.03 -2.67 -2.49
CA PRO A 92 7.85 -2.57 -3.35
C PRO A 92 6.93 -3.80 -3.26
N GLY A 93 7.30 -4.83 -2.49
CA GLY A 93 6.45 -5.99 -2.22
C GLY A 93 5.40 -5.68 -1.15
N LEU A 94 4.14 -6.08 -1.43
CA LEU A 94 2.95 -5.99 -0.56
C LEU A 94 3.20 -6.29 0.94
N ALA A 95 4.15 -7.18 1.25
CA ALA A 95 4.51 -7.55 2.62
C ALA A 95 5.19 -6.43 3.44
N GLY A 96 5.72 -5.38 2.81
CA GLY A 96 6.41 -4.28 3.48
C GLY A 96 5.49 -3.19 4.07
N MET A 97 4.19 -3.25 3.79
CA MET A 97 3.21 -2.21 4.14
C MET A 97 2.57 -2.40 5.52
N VAL A 98 3.12 -3.30 6.35
CA VAL A 98 2.66 -3.50 7.73
C VAL A 98 3.33 -2.46 8.64
N PHE A 99 2.60 -1.38 8.91
CA PHE A 99 2.98 -0.38 9.92
C PHE A 99 2.92 -0.98 11.33
N PRO A 100 3.73 -0.49 12.29
CA PRO A 100 3.77 -1.01 13.66
C PRO A 100 2.42 -1.00 14.41
N ASP A 101 1.47 -0.17 14.00
CA ASP A 101 0.11 -0.18 14.56
C ASP A 101 -0.73 -1.38 14.11
N GLN A 102 -0.33 -2.08 13.04
CA GLN A 102 -0.94 -3.34 12.61
C GLN A 102 -0.29 -4.57 13.26
N LEU A 103 0.87 -4.42 13.93
CA LEU A 103 1.51 -5.49 14.70
C LEU A 103 0.74 -5.80 16.00
N VAL A 104 0.03 -4.82 16.56
CA VAL A 104 -0.74 -4.99 17.81
C VAL A 104 -2.00 -5.85 17.60
N ALA A 105 -2.49 -5.98 16.37
CA ALA A 105 -3.73 -6.71 16.08
C ALA A 105 -3.51 -8.19 15.68
N VAL A 106 -2.26 -8.64 15.47
CA VAL A 106 -1.97 -10.00 14.97
C VAL A 106 -1.64 -11.01 16.09
N GLU A 107 -1.44 -10.55 17.34
CA GLU A 107 -1.06 -11.45 18.46
C GLU A 107 -2.26 -12.01 19.25
N SER A 108 -3.50 -11.79 18.84
CA SER A 108 -4.67 -12.26 19.60
C SER A 108 -5.68 -13.00 18.74
N GLU A 109 -5.24 -14.01 17.98
CA GLU A 109 -6.12 -15.10 17.57
C GLU A 109 -5.29 -16.28 17.07
N VAL A 110 -4.92 -17.19 18.00
CA VAL A 110 -4.84 -18.66 17.82
C VAL A 110 -4.13 -19.27 19.03
N THR A 111 -4.90 -19.96 19.89
CA THR A 111 -4.68 -21.31 20.44
C THR A 111 -5.90 -21.65 21.32
N MET A 112 -6.86 -22.45 20.84
CA MET A 112 -7.14 -23.86 21.25
C MET A 112 -7.55 -23.96 22.75
N GLU A 113 -8.54 -24.72 23.24
CA GLU A 113 -9.23 -25.91 22.76
C GLU A 113 -10.46 -26.24 23.65
N GLU A 114 -11.38 -26.98 23.04
CA GLU A 114 -12.51 -27.78 23.55
C GLU A 114 -12.49 -28.22 25.03
N THR A 115 -13.63 -28.09 25.75
CA THR A 115 -14.11 -29.11 26.74
C THR A 115 -15.59 -28.88 27.12
N GLY A 116 -16.46 -29.87 26.82
CA GLY A 116 -17.52 -30.34 27.72
C GLY A 116 -18.92 -29.70 27.66
N THR A 117 -19.87 -30.39 27.04
CA THR A 117 -21.33 -30.24 27.22
C THR A 117 -21.80 -30.85 28.56
N PRO A 118 -22.75 -30.23 29.30
CA PRO A 118 -23.45 -30.93 30.37
C PRO A 118 -24.74 -31.61 29.86
N VAL A 119 -25.01 -32.80 30.39
CA VAL A 119 -26.33 -33.47 30.37
C VAL A 119 -27.16 -32.98 31.55
#